data_AF-A0A7R7JE46-F1
#
_entry.id   AF-A0A7R7JE46-F1
#
_cell.length_a   1.000
_cell.length_b   1.000
_cell.length_c   1.000
_cell.angle_alpha   90.00
_cell.angle_beta   90.00
_cell.angle_gamma   90.00
#
_symmetry.space_group_name_H-M   'P 1'
#
loop_
_entity.id
_entity.type
_entity.pdbx_description
1 polymer ?
#
loop_
_entity_poly.entity_id
_entity_poly.type
_entity_poly.pdbx_seq_one_letter_code
_entity_poly.pdbx_strand_id
1 'polypeptide(L)'
;MNKLTEFILSAAVFLLLILPFAYVLIYTPDISFWENTTSGLLSTAAALIAGIPVALWIDRAVKHSEEIKNENARRESEIELLKLIKDELEQAKTDHETRKGNPSILAVRPLRNDLWNAAISAGKLNLIRSHKLLNKIASAYYAINVVRSIEERAHHAARGVTVTFGDGKTSTHLLLEDARMFDGMLSDSIEEALNAIDDELPSTP
;
A
#
# COMPACT_ATOMS: atom_id res chain seq x y z
N MET A 1 -15.37 19.69 -9.53
CA MET A 1 -16.34 20.76 -9.82
C MET A 1 -17.19 20.33 -10.99
N ASN A 2 -18.52 20.42 -10.90
CA ASN A 2 -19.38 19.99 -12.01
C ASN A 2 -19.30 21.05 -13.12
N LYS A 3 -19.26 20.62 -14.39
CA LYS A 3 -19.27 21.56 -15.54
C LYS A 3 -20.44 22.56 -15.50
N LEU A 4 -21.55 22.15 -14.87
CA LEU A 4 -22.72 22.99 -14.63
C LEU A 4 -22.42 24.19 -13.71
N THR A 5 -21.67 23.97 -12.62
CA THR A 5 -21.32 25.04 -11.68
C THR A 5 -20.38 26.08 -12.30
N GLU A 6 -19.45 25.65 -13.15
CA GLU A 6 -18.56 26.57 -13.89
C GLU A 6 -19.34 27.42 -14.90
N PHE A 7 -20.33 26.82 -15.58
CA PHE A 7 -21.17 27.54 -16.54
C PHE A 7 -22.10 28.57 -15.88
N ILE A 8 -22.68 28.26 -14.73
CA ILE A 8 -23.54 29.19 -13.99
C ILE A 8 -22.72 30.38 -13.46
N LEU A 9 -21.51 30.12 -12.94
CA LEU A 9 -20.63 31.17 -12.45
C LEU A 9 -20.16 32.11 -13.58
N SER A 10 -19.81 31.54 -14.74
CA SER A 10 -19.39 32.35 -15.89
C SER A 10 -20.55 33.19 -16.45
N ALA A 11 -21.76 32.63 -16.54
CA ALA A 11 -22.96 33.36 -16.95
C ALA A 11 -23.32 34.50 -15.98
N ALA A 12 -23.21 34.28 -14.66
CA ALA A 12 -23.48 35.30 -13.66
C ALA A 12 -22.48 36.46 -13.73
N VAL A 13 -21.18 36.17 -13.88
CA VAL A 13 -20.13 37.20 -14.05
C VAL A 13 -20.35 37.99 -15.34
N PHE A 14 -20.72 37.32 -16.42
CA PHE A 14 -20.99 37.96 -17.71
C PHE A 14 -22.21 38.89 -17.64
N LEU A 15 -23.28 38.46 -16.95
CA LEU A 15 -24.48 39.25 -16.73
C LEU A 15 -24.21 40.49 -15.87
N LEU A 16 -23.37 40.37 -14.84
CA LEU A 16 -22.95 41.47 -13.96
C LEU A 16 -22.10 42.52 -14.71
N LEU A 17 -21.28 42.09 -15.67
CA LEU A 17 -20.48 42.97 -16.52
C LEU A 17 -21.31 43.69 -17.61
N ILE A 18 -22.38 43.06 -18.12
CA ILE A 18 -23.23 43.63 -19.18
C ILE A 18 -24.25 44.63 -18.62
N LEU A 19 -24.73 44.42 -17.40
CA LEU A 19 -25.76 45.24 -16.76
C LEU A 19 -25.49 46.77 -16.80
N PRO A 20 -24.29 47.27 -16.47
CA PRO A 20 -24.00 48.70 -16.56
C PRO A 20 -23.92 49.18 -18.02
N PHE A 21 -23.48 48.34 -18.95
CA PHE A 21 -23.47 48.65 -20.39
C PHE A 21 -24.88 48.78 -20.96
N ALA A 22 -25.78 47.89 -20.57
CA ALA A 22 -27.19 47.94 -20.93
C ALA A 22 -27.88 49.19 -20.34
N TYR A 23 -27.51 49.59 -19.13
CA TYR A 23 -28.04 50.79 -18.48
C TYR A 23 -27.64 52.09 -19.22
N VAL A 24 -26.37 52.22 -19.63
CA VAL A 24 -25.86 53.36 -20.42
C VAL A 24 -26.51 53.46 -21.81
N LEU A 25 -26.92 52.34 -22.39
CA LEU A 25 -27.63 52.29 -23.68
C LEU A 25 -29.07 52.82 -23.59
N ILE A 26 -29.71 52.72 -22.42
CA ILE A 26 -31.13 53.07 -22.23
C ILE A 26 -31.27 54.46 -21.59
N TYR A 27 -30.32 54.89 -20.76
CA TYR A 27 -30.37 56.15 -20.02
C TYR A 27 -29.09 56.98 -20.23
N THR A 28 -29.21 58.31 -20.22
CA THR A 28 -28.06 59.24 -20.20
C THR A 28 -27.52 59.34 -18.77
N PRO A 29 -26.37 58.71 -18.45
CA PRO A 29 -25.85 58.68 -17.08
C PRO A 29 -25.32 60.04 -16.63
N ASP A 30 -25.54 60.36 -15.36
CA ASP A 30 -24.93 61.52 -14.68
C ASP A 30 -23.46 61.24 -14.32
N ILE A 31 -22.66 62.28 -14.08
CA ILE A 31 -21.24 62.18 -13.73
C ILE A 31 -21.04 61.34 -12.46
N SER A 32 -21.94 61.49 -11.47
CA SER A 32 -21.91 60.70 -10.23
C SER A 32 -22.20 59.21 -10.44
N PHE A 33 -22.87 58.81 -11.53
CA PHE A 33 -23.07 57.40 -11.86
C PHE A 33 -21.76 56.76 -12.31
N TRP A 34 -20.97 57.45 -13.14
CA TRP A 34 -19.69 56.96 -13.61
C TRP A 34 -18.68 56.80 -12.49
N GLU A 35 -18.56 57.76 -11.57
CA GLU A 35 -17.61 57.66 -10.44
C GLU A 35 -17.90 56.45 -9.53
N ASN A 36 -19.17 56.23 -9.20
CA ASN A 36 -19.56 55.12 -8.33
C ASN A 36 -19.48 53.76 -9.03
N THR A 37 -19.93 53.70 -10.29
CA THR A 37 -19.97 52.44 -11.07
C THR A 37 -18.58 52.00 -11.49
N THR A 38 -17.71 52.93 -11.90
CA THR A 38 -16.32 52.60 -12.26
C THR A 38 -15.52 52.16 -11.06
N SER A 39 -15.65 52.82 -9.90
CA SER A 39 -14.97 52.39 -8.67
C SER A 39 -15.39 50.98 -8.24
N GLY A 40 -16.69 50.68 -8.22
CA GLY A 40 -17.21 49.36 -7.85
C GLY A 40 -16.86 48.25 -8.85
N LEU A 41 -17.00 48.51 -10.15
CA LEU A 41 -16.63 47.54 -11.20
C LEU A 41 -15.14 47.31 -11.26
N LEU A 42 -14.32 48.36 -11.13
CA LEU A 42 -12.86 48.24 -11.16
C LEU A 42 -12.37 47.43 -9.95
N SER A 43 -12.94 47.66 -8.77
CA SER A 43 -12.63 46.87 -7.57
C SER A 43 -12.99 45.39 -7.75
N THR A 44 -14.17 45.11 -8.29
CA THR A 44 -14.63 43.73 -8.51
C THR A 44 -13.84 43.03 -9.62
N ALA A 45 -13.53 43.74 -10.70
CA ALA A 45 -12.69 43.24 -11.79
C ALA A 45 -11.25 42.99 -11.32
N ALA A 46 -10.67 43.92 -10.54
CA ALA A 46 -9.35 43.74 -9.93
C ALA A 46 -9.34 42.55 -8.95
N ALA A 47 -10.38 42.40 -8.14
CA ALA A 47 -10.53 41.26 -7.22
C ALA A 47 -10.67 39.92 -7.96
N LEU A 48 -11.36 39.87 -9.10
CA LEU A 48 -11.47 38.66 -9.91
C LEU A 48 -10.16 38.34 -10.65
N ILE A 49 -9.54 39.34 -11.28
CA ILE A 49 -8.30 39.18 -12.05
C ILE A 49 -7.13 38.80 -11.14
N ALA A 50 -7.02 39.39 -9.95
CA ALA A 50 -5.97 39.08 -9.00
C ALA A 50 -6.32 37.88 -8.10
N GLY A 51 -7.59 37.76 -7.67
CA GLY A 51 -8.01 36.76 -6.70
C GLY A 51 -8.08 35.34 -7.25
N ILE A 52 -8.55 35.15 -8.49
CA ILE A 52 -8.67 33.80 -9.07
C ILE A 52 -7.30 33.13 -9.25
N PRO A 53 -6.27 33.76 -9.85
CA PRO A 53 -4.95 33.14 -9.97
C PRO A 53 -4.30 32.84 -8.63
N VAL A 54 -4.43 33.73 -7.64
CA VAL A 54 -3.88 33.53 -6.29
C VAL A 54 -4.56 32.36 -5.58
N ALA A 55 -5.90 32.27 -5.64
CA ALA A 55 -6.64 31.15 -5.07
C ALA A 55 -6.25 29.80 -5.70
N LEU A 56 -6.12 29.75 -7.03
CA LEU A 56 -5.67 28.55 -7.74
C LEU A 56 -4.22 28.17 -7.43
N TRP A 57 -3.35 29.17 -7.23
CA TRP A 57 -1.97 28.92 -6.84
C TRP A 57 -1.86 28.32 -5.43
N ILE A 58 -2.63 28.85 -4.48
CA ILE A 58 -2.72 28.30 -3.12
C ILE A 58 -3.29 26.87 -3.14
N ASP A 59 -4.37 26.62 -3.87
CA ASP A 59 -4.96 25.28 -3.99
C ASP A 59 -3.97 24.25 -4.55
N ARG A 60 -3.23 24.61 -5.61
CA ARG A 60 -2.17 23.75 -6.16
C ARG A 60 -1.04 23.51 -5.17
N ALA A 61 -0.60 24.53 -4.44
CA ALA A 61 0.47 24.41 -3.46
C ALA A 61 0.07 23.50 -2.30
N VAL A 62 -1.16 23.64 -1.79
CA VAL A 62 -1.71 22.79 -0.73
C VAL A 62 -1.85 21.35 -1.23
N LYS A 63 -2.46 21.15 -2.40
CA LYS A 63 -2.65 19.82 -2.98
C LYS A 63 -1.31 19.10 -3.24
N HIS A 64 -0.31 19.82 -3.74
CA HIS A 64 1.01 19.23 -3.95
C HIS A 64 1.69 18.86 -2.61
N SER A 65 1.54 19.71 -1.59
CA SER A 65 2.04 19.39 -0.24
C SER A 65 1.34 18.17 0.35
N GLU A 66 0.03 18.04 0.18
CA GLU A 66 -0.74 16.87 0.61
C GLU A 66 -0.35 15.61 -0.15
N GLU A 67 -0.15 15.68 -1.46
CA GLU A 67 0.33 14.56 -2.27
C GLU A 67 1.69 14.06 -1.79
N ILE A 68 2.65 14.97 -1.53
CA ILE A 68 3.97 14.61 -0.99
C ILE A 68 3.83 13.99 0.41
N LYS A 69 3.01 14.57 1.29
CA LYS A 69 2.78 14.03 2.64
C LYS A 69 2.16 12.63 2.59
N ASN A 70 1.16 12.44 1.75
CA ASN A 70 0.51 11.14 1.55
C ASN A 70 1.46 10.12 0.95
N GLU A 71 2.33 10.52 0.01
CA GLU A 71 3.33 9.64 -0.56
C GLU A 71 4.37 9.22 0.48
N ASN A 72 4.84 10.15 1.30
CA ASN A 72 5.78 9.88 2.39
C ASN A 72 5.17 8.95 3.44
N ALA A 73 3.92 9.20 3.87
CA ALA A 73 3.21 8.35 4.81
C ALA A 73 3.00 6.93 4.27
N ARG A 74 2.68 6.80 2.96
CA ARG A 74 2.60 5.49 2.30
C ARG A 74 3.94 4.78 2.29
N ARG A 75 5.02 5.50 1.98
CA ARG A 75 6.38 4.94 1.96
C ARG A 75 6.83 4.52 3.35
N GLU A 76 6.51 5.28 4.38
CA GLU A 76 6.79 4.94 5.78
C GLU A 76 6.04 3.66 6.19
N SER A 77 4.75 3.58 5.84
CA SER A 77 3.92 2.40 6.10
C SER A 77 4.41 1.16 5.33
N GLU A 78 4.88 1.34 4.09
CA GLU A 78 5.51 0.29 3.27
C GLU A 78 6.80 -0.22 3.93
N ILE A 79 7.68 0.68 4.37
CA ILE A 79 8.93 0.32 5.08
C ILE A 79 8.63 -0.42 6.39
N GLU A 80 7.67 0.04 7.18
CA GLU A 80 7.27 -0.61 8.43
C GLU A 80 6.76 -2.04 8.16
N LEU A 81 5.90 -2.22 7.15
CA LEU A 81 5.42 -3.53 6.74
C LEU A 81 6.56 -4.44 6.29
N LEU A 82 7.49 -3.94 5.47
CA LEU A 82 8.64 -4.71 4.98
C LEU A 82 9.57 -5.14 6.13
N LYS A 83 9.81 -4.28 7.12
CA LYS A 83 10.56 -4.63 8.33
C LYS A 83 9.88 -5.75 9.12
N LEU A 84 8.57 -5.65 9.32
CA LEU A 84 7.80 -6.68 10.02
C LEU A 84 7.83 -8.03 9.28
N ILE A 85 7.73 -8.02 7.96
CA ILE A 85 7.84 -9.22 7.12
C ILE A 85 9.27 -9.79 7.22
N LYS A 86 10.28 -8.93 7.15
CA LYS A 86 11.68 -9.32 7.30
C LYS A 86 11.92 -10.03 8.64
N ASP A 87 11.50 -9.42 9.75
CA ASP A 87 11.66 -10.00 11.09
C ASP A 87 10.95 -11.37 11.21
N GLU A 88 9.77 -11.53 10.61
CA GLU A 88 9.07 -12.82 10.58
C GLU A 88 9.83 -13.87 9.74
N LEU A 89 10.34 -13.48 8.57
CA LEU A 89 11.10 -14.36 7.68
C LEU A 89 12.47 -14.75 8.27
N GLU A 90 13.15 -13.84 8.96
CA GLU A 90 14.39 -14.12 9.70
C GLU A 90 14.12 -15.11 10.83
N GLN A 91 13.05 -14.91 11.60
CA GLN A 91 12.65 -15.90 12.61
C GLN A 91 12.34 -17.26 11.98
N ALA A 92 11.61 -17.28 10.85
CA ALA A 92 11.30 -18.51 10.13
C ALA A 92 12.58 -19.21 9.62
N LYS A 93 13.59 -18.44 9.18
CA LYS A 93 14.91 -18.96 8.80
C LYS A 93 15.61 -19.61 9.99
N THR A 94 15.68 -18.94 11.14
CA THR A 94 16.29 -19.50 12.36
C THR A 94 15.56 -20.77 12.83
N ASP A 95 14.23 -20.77 12.80
CA ASP A 95 13.41 -21.93 13.14
C ASP A 95 13.68 -23.10 12.17
N HIS A 96 13.82 -22.80 10.88
CA HIS A 96 14.16 -23.77 9.84
C HIS A 96 15.58 -24.36 10.00
N GLU A 97 16.59 -23.53 10.26
CA GLU A 97 17.98 -23.96 10.45
C GLU A 97 18.11 -24.89 11.66
N THR A 98 17.45 -24.55 12.78
CA THR A 98 17.37 -25.39 13.97
C THR A 98 16.79 -26.77 13.64
N ARG A 99 15.81 -26.82 12.74
CA ARG A 99 15.13 -28.04 12.31
C ARG A 99 15.99 -28.91 11.38
N LYS A 100 16.83 -28.30 10.54
CA LYS A 100 17.71 -29.03 9.60
C LYS A 100 18.78 -29.85 10.33
N GLY A 101 19.18 -29.40 11.53
CA GLY A 101 20.14 -30.11 12.39
C GLY A 101 19.63 -31.43 12.97
N ASN A 102 18.31 -31.71 12.95
CA ASN A 102 17.76 -32.97 13.43
C ASN A 102 16.58 -33.47 12.57
N PRO A 103 16.84 -34.31 11.55
CA PRO A 103 15.82 -34.78 10.63
C PRO A 103 14.76 -35.68 11.28
N SER A 104 15.11 -36.32 12.40
CA SER A 104 14.26 -37.29 13.11
C SER A 104 13.34 -36.65 14.15
N ILE A 105 13.54 -35.37 14.48
CA ILE A 105 12.69 -34.65 15.44
C ILE A 105 11.57 -33.93 14.69
N LEU A 106 10.35 -34.17 15.17
CA LEU A 106 9.16 -33.44 14.75
C LEU A 106 9.22 -32.02 15.36
N ALA A 107 9.09 -30.99 14.53
CA ALA A 107 9.14 -29.61 15.00
C ALA A 107 8.05 -29.37 16.04
N VAL A 108 8.44 -28.95 17.25
CA VAL A 108 7.49 -28.65 18.34
C VAL A 108 6.71 -27.37 18.06
N ARG A 109 7.31 -26.45 17.29
CA ARG A 109 6.73 -25.17 16.92
C ARG A 109 6.54 -25.10 15.40
N PRO A 110 5.33 -24.82 14.90
CA PRO A 110 5.12 -24.61 13.47
C PRO A 110 5.79 -23.30 13.03
N LEU A 111 6.22 -23.25 11.77
CA LEU A 111 6.73 -22.03 11.16
C LEU A 111 5.66 -20.92 11.20
N ARG A 112 6.09 -19.70 11.56
CA ARG A 112 5.20 -18.54 11.68
C ARG A 112 4.71 -18.09 10.30
N ASN A 113 3.41 -17.80 10.21
CA ASN A 113 2.76 -17.23 9.02
C ASN A 113 1.59 -16.30 9.42
N ASP A 114 1.50 -15.92 10.69
CA ASP A 114 0.32 -15.22 11.21
C ASP A 114 0.31 -13.77 10.75
N LEU A 115 1.49 -13.14 10.64
CA LEU A 115 1.60 -11.74 10.22
C LEU A 115 1.29 -11.59 8.74
N TRP A 116 1.74 -12.51 7.89
CA TRP A 116 1.36 -12.53 6.49
C TRP A 116 -0.15 -12.71 6.28
N ASN A 117 -0.78 -13.65 6.98
CA ASN A 117 -2.24 -13.83 6.90
C ASN A 117 -3.00 -12.59 7.39
N ALA A 118 -2.50 -11.94 8.45
CA ALA A 118 -3.04 -10.67 8.94
C ALA A 118 -2.86 -9.53 7.93
N ALA A 119 -1.70 -9.45 7.26
CA ALA A 119 -1.41 -8.45 6.24
C ALA A 119 -2.30 -8.61 4.99
N ILE A 120 -2.53 -9.86 4.55
CA ILE A 120 -3.50 -10.18 3.48
C ILE A 120 -4.90 -9.72 3.89
N SER A 121 -5.34 -10.13 5.10
CA SER A 121 -6.70 -9.86 5.58
C SER A 121 -6.96 -8.37 5.79
N ALA A 122 -5.94 -7.62 6.19
CA ALA A 122 -5.99 -6.16 6.35
C ALA A 122 -5.86 -5.41 5.01
N GLY A 123 -5.62 -6.10 3.89
CA GLY A 123 -5.41 -5.49 2.58
C GLY A 123 -4.12 -4.67 2.49
N LYS A 124 -3.20 -4.80 3.45
CA LYS A 124 -1.95 -4.02 3.53
C LYS A 124 -0.92 -4.37 2.47
N LEU A 125 -1.10 -5.48 1.76
CA LEU A 125 -0.21 -5.88 0.66
C LEU A 125 -0.23 -4.88 -0.51
N ASN A 126 -1.29 -4.08 -0.64
CA ASN A 126 -1.36 -3.00 -1.62
C ASN A 126 -0.37 -1.85 -1.37
N LEU A 127 0.26 -1.82 -0.18
CA LEU A 127 1.29 -0.84 0.17
C LEU A 127 2.62 -1.13 -0.52
N ILE A 128 2.89 -2.39 -0.87
CA ILE A 128 4.13 -2.81 -1.53
C ILE A 128 4.05 -2.43 -3.01
N ARG A 129 4.84 -1.44 -3.44
CA ARG A 129 4.81 -0.92 -4.81
C ARG A 129 5.34 -1.93 -5.82
N SER A 130 6.40 -2.64 -5.44
CA SER A 130 7.10 -3.59 -6.30
C SER A 130 6.36 -4.93 -6.36
N HIS A 131 5.71 -5.21 -7.49
CA HIS A 131 5.03 -6.48 -7.72
C HIS A 131 6.01 -7.66 -7.74
N LYS A 132 7.25 -7.40 -8.18
CA LYS A 132 8.34 -8.39 -8.17
C LYS A 132 8.72 -8.77 -6.74
N LEU A 133 8.85 -7.79 -5.84
CA LEU A 133 9.12 -8.02 -4.42
C LEU A 133 7.98 -8.80 -3.77
N LEU A 134 6.74 -8.36 -3.99
CA LEU A 134 5.56 -9.04 -3.48
C LEU A 134 5.50 -10.51 -3.92
N ASN A 135 5.83 -10.81 -5.18
CA ASN A 135 5.86 -12.18 -5.69
C ASN A 135 6.93 -13.05 -5.02
N LYS A 136 8.11 -12.50 -4.71
CA LYS A 136 9.16 -13.22 -3.98
C LYS A 136 8.73 -13.52 -2.55
N ILE A 137 8.18 -12.53 -1.86
CA ILE A 137 7.63 -12.69 -0.50
C ILE A 137 6.51 -13.74 -0.51
N ALA A 138 5.57 -13.64 -1.45
CA ALA A 138 4.47 -14.60 -1.57
C ALA A 138 4.98 -16.03 -1.84
N SER A 139 6.01 -16.18 -2.66
CA SER A 139 6.67 -17.48 -2.91
C SER A 139 7.29 -18.06 -1.65
N ALA A 140 7.95 -17.24 -0.83
CA ALA A 140 8.50 -17.67 0.46
C ALA A 140 7.39 -18.15 1.42
N TYR A 141 6.31 -17.38 1.57
CA TYR A 141 5.18 -17.79 2.41
C TYR A 141 4.43 -19.00 1.86
N TYR A 142 4.40 -19.19 0.54
CA TYR A 142 3.88 -20.41 -0.06
C TYR A 142 4.71 -21.63 0.38
N ALA A 143 6.03 -21.56 0.27
CA ALA A 143 6.93 -22.63 0.72
C ALA A 143 6.76 -22.92 2.22
N ILE A 144 6.68 -21.88 3.06
CA ILE A 144 6.41 -22.00 4.50
C ILE A 144 5.09 -22.75 4.74
N ASN A 145 4.02 -22.40 4.02
CA ASN A 145 2.71 -23.02 4.18
C ASN A 145 2.70 -24.49 3.76
N VAL A 146 3.37 -24.85 2.66
CA VAL A 146 3.50 -26.24 2.20
C VAL A 146 4.16 -27.06 3.30
N VAL A 147 5.34 -26.62 3.77
CA VAL A 147 6.09 -27.31 4.83
C VAL A 147 5.27 -27.43 6.11
N ARG A 148 4.66 -26.33 6.57
CA ARG A 148 3.82 -26.31 7.77
C ARG A 148 2.65 -27.30 7.66
N SER A 149 2.01 -27.38 6.50
CA SER A 149 0.87 -28.29 6.29
C SER A 149 1.27 -29.76 6.34
N ILE A 150 2.47 -30.11 5.86
CA ILE A 150 3.01 -31.47 5.93
C ILE A 150 3.38 -31.80 7.38
N GLU A 151 4.00 -30.87 8.10
CA GLU A 151 4.35 -31.05 9.52
C GLU A 151 3.11 -31.21 10.41
N GLU A 152 2.06 -30.45 10.16
CA GLU A 152 0.79 -30.58 10.88
C GLU A 152 0.20 -31.98 10.66
N ARG A 153 0.20 -32.48 9.41
CA ARG A 153 -0.21 -33.87 9.11
C ARG A 153 0.69 -34.89 9.78
N ALA A 154 2.00 -34.67 9.80
CA ALA A 154 2.96 -35.54 10.49
C ALA A 154 2.69 -35.57 12.00
N HIS A 155 2.35 -34.42 12.60
CA HIS A 155 1.99 -34.30 14.01
C HIS A 155 0.71 -35.09 14.33
N HIS A 156 -0.32 -34.93 13.50
CA HIS A 156 -1.55 -35.70 13.63
C HIS A 156 -1.32 -37.21 13.46
N ALA A 157 -0.50 -37.62 12.50
CA ALA A 157 -0.14 -39.03 12.29
C ALA A 157 0.65 -39.60 13.47
N ALA A 158 1.52 -38.80 14.11
CA ALA A 158 2.31 -39.24 15.26
C ALA A 158 1.48 -39.47 16.52
N ARG A 159 0.34 -38.78 16.64
CA ARG A 159 -0.60 -38.93 17.76
C ARG A 159 -1.78 -39.86 17.43
N GLY A 160 -1.90 -40.30 16.18
CA GLY A 160 -2.96 -41.18 15.71
C GLY A 160 -2.56 -42.66 15.70
N VAL A 161 -3.43 -43.51 15.15
CA VAL A 161 -3.10 -44.91 14.88
C VAL A 161 -2.09 -44.95 13.73
N THR A 162 -0.86 -45.34 14.03
CA THR A 162 0.22 -45.40 13.05
C THR A 162 0.09 -46.63 12.17
N VAL A 163 -0.03 -46.41 10.86
CA VAL A 163 0.10 -47.47 9.86
C VAL A 163 1.60 -47.66 9.57
N THR A 164 2.07 -48.88 9.75
CA THR A 164 3.41 -49.31 9.30
C THR A 164 3.31 -49.87 7.89
N PHE A 165 4.13 -49.36 6.97
CA PHE A 165 4.19 -49.88 5.60
C PHE A 165 5.13 -51.10 5.52
N GLY A 166 5.11 -51.80 4.39
CA GLY A 166 5.92 -53.02 4.17
C GLY A 166 7.43 -52.82 4.38
N ASP A 167 7.92 -51.59 4.23
CA ASP A 167 9.33 -51.21 4.41
C ASP A 167 9.70 -50.89 5.88
N GLY A 168 8.78 -51.11 6.84
CA GLY A 168 9.00 -50.81 8.26
C GLY A 168 8.94 -49.33 8.63
N LYS A 169 8.84 -48.42 7.65
CA LYS A 169 8.60 -46.99 7.88
C LYS A 169 7.16 -46.76 8.34
N THR A 170 6.97 -45.89 9.34
CA THR A 170 5.65 -45.39 9.74
C THR A 170 5.23 -44.24 8.82
N SER A 171 3.92 -43.97 8.74
CA SER A 171 3.38 -42.78 8.04
C SER A 171 4.04 -41.47 8.47
N THR A 172 4.42 -41.34 9.75
CA THR A 172 5.14 -40.17 10.25
C THR A 172 6.53 -40.01 9.63
N HIS A 173 7.28 -41.10 9.43
CA HIS A 173 8.59 -41.03 8.80
C HIS A 173 8.48 -40.58 7.34
N LEU A 174 7.49 -41.10 6.60
CA LEU A 174 7.27 -40.70 5.21
C LEU A 174 6.89 -39.21 5.10
N LEU A 175 5.97 -38.73 5.94
CA LEU A 175 5.58 -37.32 5.94
C LEU A 175 6.73 -36.38 6.35
N LEU A 176 7.57 -36.81 7.30
CA LEU A 176 8.76 -36.04 7.65
C LEU A 176 9.77 -36.02 6.49
N GLU A 177 10.00 -37.15 5.84
CA GLU A 177 10.86 -37.25 4.64
C GLU A 177 10.36 -36.32 3.52
N ASP A 178 9.05 -36.31 3.24
CA ASP A 178 8.43 -35.39 2.29
C ASP A 178 8.67 -33.93 2.70
N ALA A 179 8.48 -33.57 3.98
CA ALA A 179 8.75 -32.21 4.46
C ALA A 179 10.22 -31.81 4.24
N ARG A 180 11.17 -32.74 4.41
CA ARG A 180 12.61 -32.49 4.20
C ARG A 180 12.95 -32.26 2.73
N MET A 181 12.22 -32.85 1.79
CA MET A 181 12.44 -32.60 0.37
C MET A 181 12.18 -31.12 -0.01
N PHE A 182 11.32 -30.43 0.74
CA PHE A 182 11.04 -29.01 0.55
C PHE A 182 12.00 -28.08 1.31
N ASP A 183 12.94 -28.60 2.11
CA ASP A 183 13.85 -27.77 2.91
C ASP A 183 14.73 -26.85 2.04
N GLY A 184 15.23 -27.37 0.90
CA GLY A 184 16.00 -26.58 -0.05
C GLY A 184 15.18 -25.44 -0.64
N MET A 185 14.00 -25.76 -1.19
CA MET A 185 13.08 -24.76 -1.75
C MET A 185 12.70 -23.70 -0.72
N LEU A 186 12.45 -24.09 0.53
CA LEU A 186 12.11 -23.18 1.61
C LEU A 186 13.26 -22.23 1.93
N SER A 187 14.48 -22.76 2.10
CA SER A 187 15.67 -21.95 2.37
C SER A 187 15.93 -20.95 1.25
N ASP A 188 15.91 -21.41 -0.01
CA ASP A 188 16.16 -20.58 -1.18
C ASP A 188 15.10 -19.48 -1.32
N SER A 189 13.83 -19.81 -1.09
CA SER A 189 12.73 -18.84 -1.20
C SER A 189 12.79 -17.78 -0.09
N ILE A 190 13.12 -18.18 1.15
CA ILE A 190 13.29 -17.24 2.27
C ILE A 190 14.48 -16.31 2.00
N GLU A 191 15.62 -16.86 1.58
CA GLU A 191 16.82 -16.07 1.29
C GLU A 191 16.59 -15.10 0.13
N GLU A 192 15.93 -15.54 -0.95
CA GLU A 192 15.59 -14.67 -2.08
C GLU A 192 14.65 -13.52 -1.66
N ALA A 193 13.67 -13.81 -0.79
CA ALA A 193 12.76 -12.80 -0.26
C ALA A 193 13.47 -11.81 0.66
N LEU A 194 14.34 -12.29 1.57
CA LEU A 194 15.12 -11.44 2.48
C LEU A 194 16.05 -10.50 1.70
N ASN A 195 16.81 -11.04 0.74
CA ASN A 195 17.69 -10.24 -0.11
C ASN A 195 16.91 -9.17 -0.89
N ALA A 196 15.73 -9.53 -1.43
CA ALA A 196 14.89 -8.57 -2.14
C ALA A 196 14.28 -7.48 -1.22
N ILE A 197 14.00 -7.80 0.04
CA ILE A 197 13.56 -6.81 1.03
C ILE A 197 14.72 -5.87 1.38
N ASP A 198 15.92 -6.42 1.56
CA ASP A 198 17.13 -5.64 1.87
C ASP A 198 17.51 -4.68 0.75
N ASP A 199 17.31 -5.07 -0.52
CA ASP A 199 17.51 -4.20 -1.68
C ASP A 199 16.54 -3.01 -1.70
N GLU A 200 15.32 -3.18 -1.19
CA GLU A 200 14.27 -2.15 -1.21
C GLU A 200 14.28 -1.26 0.03
N LEU A 201 14.74 -1.79 1.17
CA LEU A 201 14.88 -1.03 2.40
C LEU A 201 16.01 0.01 2.25
N PRO A 202 15.77 1.28 2.64
CA PRO A 202 16.85 2.27 2.64
C PRO A 202 17.94 1.79 3.61
N SER A 203 19.18 1.73 3.14
CA SER A 203 20.34 1.43 3.98
C SER A 203 20.31 2.32 5.21
N THR A 204 20.01 1.75 6.38
CA THR A 204 19.99 2.51 7.63
C THR A 204 21.39 3.09 7.84
N PRO A 205 21.55 4.42 7.92
CA PRO A 205 22.85 5.03 8.24
C PRO A 205 23.29 4.72 9.67
#